data_AF-A0A1S3E7E5-F1
#
_entry.id   AF-A0A1S3E7E5-F1
#
_cell.length_a   1.000
_cell.length_b   1.000
_cell.length_c   1.000
_cell.angle_alpha   90.00
_cell.angle_beta   90.00
_cell.angle_gamma   90.00
#
_symmetry.space_group_name_H-M   'P 1'
#
loop_
_entity.id
_entity.type
_entity.pdbx_description
1 polymer ?
#
loop_
_entity_poly.entity_id
_entity_poly.type
_entity_poly.pdbx_seq_one_letter_code
_entity_poly.pdbx_strand_id
1 'polypeptide(L)'
;MSRIENNCFSRVGYCWSDQSCVIFSNAAQSDQARILALNASCYLKAGGHFVISIRTNCIDSTVPAEAVFESEINKLRAEQFKPLEQVTLEPYERDHACAIGGYIMPQ
;
A
#
# COMPACT_ATOMS: atom_id res chain seq x y z
N MET A 1 22.49 5.50 15.66
CA MET A 1 21.27 5.91 14.94
C MET A 1 21.68 6.35 13.53
N SER A 2 21.79 5.41 12.58
CA SER A 2 22.19 5.76 11.22
C SER A 2 20.97 6.25 10.43
N ARG A 3 20.94 7.57 10.18
CA ARG A 3 20.22 8.20 9.07
C ARG A 3 20.63 7.50 7.78
N ILE A 4 19.67 6.91 7.06
CA ILE A 4 19.80 6.65 5.63
C ILE A 4 18.89 7.66 4.95
N GLU A 5 19.46 8.82 4.63
CA GLU A 5 18.97 9.69 3.58
C GLU A 5 19.45 9.08 2.26
N ASN A 6 18.55 8.53 1.44
CA ASN A 6 18.70 8.39 -0.01
C ASN A 6 17.38 7.91 -0.65
N ASN A 7 16.61 8.89 -1.14
CA ASN A 7 15.84 8.82 -2.37
C ASN A 7 14.74 7.73 -2.53
N CYS A 8 13.74 7.72 -1.65
CA CYS A 8 12.46 7.05 -1.93
C CYS A 8 11.31 7.86 -1.31
N PHE A 9 10.52 8.52 -2.15
CA PHE A 9 9.40 9.39 -1.76
C PHE A 9 8.18 8.56 -1.30
N SER A 10 8.33 7.82 -0.22
CA SER A 10 7.25 7.15 0.51
C SER A 10 7.51 7.35 1.99
N ARG A 11 6.69 8.16 2.67
CA ARG A 11 6.87 8.46 4.09
C ARG A 11 6.97 7.15 4.88
N VAL A 12 8.15 6.94 5.44
CA VAL A 12 8.59 5.78 6.22
C VAL A 12 7.61 5.48 7.35
N GLY A 13 7.24 4.21 7.48
CA GLY A 13 6.34 3.71 8.52
C GLY A 13 6.89 3.94 9.94
N TYR A 14 6.01 4.28 10.87
CA TYR A 14 6.35 4.36 12.29
C TYR A 14 6.34 2.94 12.87
N CYS A 15 7.47 2.45 13.38
CA CYS A 15 7.48 1.26 14.23
C CYS A 15 7.61 1.72 15.68
N TRP A 16 6.46 1.86 16.36
CA TRP A 16 6.40 2.13 17.80
C TRP A 16 6.74 0.86 18.57
N SER A 17 7.31 1.04 19.77
CA SER A 17 8.25 0.12 20.41
C SER A 17 7.78 -1.31 20.71
N ASP A 18 6.51 -1.67 20.52
CA ASP A 18 6.05 -3.04 20.69
C ASP A 18 4.86 -3.38 19.76
N GLN A 19 5.07 -4.43 18.95
CA GLN A 19 4.06 -5.34 18.38
C GLN A 19 3.21 -5.01 17.13
N SER A 20 3.42 -3.91 16.40
CA SER A 20 2.94 -3.86 14.99
C SER A 20 3.63 -2.75 14.19
N CYS A 21 4.47 -3.11 13.20
CA CYS A 21 4.92 -2.13 12.22
C CYS A 21 3.83 -1.99 11.14
N VAL A 22 3.52 -0.75 10.76
CA VAL A 22 2.55 -0.42 9.70
C VAL A 22 3.23 0.43 8.63
N ILE A 23 3.08 0.06 7.36
CA ILE A 23 3.54 0.89 6.23
C ILE A 23 2.33 1.60 5.61
N PHE A 24 2.42 2.92 5.51
CA PHE A 24 1.46 3.75 4.78
C PHE A 24 2.07 4.21 3.45
N SER A 25 1.39 3.94 2.34
CA SER A 25 1.81 4.38 1.00
C SER A 25 0.78 5.28 0.35
N ASN A 26 1.19 6.52 0.03
CA ASN A 26 0.42 7.51 -0.73
C ASN A 26 1.19 8.00 -1.96
N ALA A 27 1.93 7.10 -2.61
CA ALA A 27 2.69 7.44 -3.81
C ALA A 27 1.76 7.68 -5.01
N ALA A 28 2.06 8.70 -5.81
CA ALA A 28 1.31 9.08 -7.01
C ALA A 28 1.90 8.41 -8.27
N GLN A 29 2.08 7.09 -8.24
CA GLN A 29 2.81 6.36 -9.28
C GLN A 29 2.02 5.13 -9.74
N SER A 30 2.12 4.79 -11.03
CA SER A 30 1.39 3.66 -11.63
C SER A 30 1.89 2.29 -11.15
N ASP A 31 3.07 2.22 -10.54
CA ASP A 31 3.69 1.01 -9.99
C ASP A 31 3.66 0.96 -8.45
N GLN A 32 2.65 1.59 -7.84
CA GLN A 32 2.51 1.72 -6.39
C GLN A 32 2.55 0.38 -5.64
N ALA A 33 1.86 -0.66 -6.12
CA ALA A 33 1.87 -1.98 -5.50
C ALA A 33 3.29 -2.59 -5.41
N ARG A 34 4.08 -2.45 -6.46
CA ARG A 34 5.47 -2.93 -6.52
C ARG A 34 6.36 -2.18 -5.54
N ILE A 35 6.23 -0.86 -5.48
CA ILE A 35 7.00 -0.02 -4.54
C ILE A 35 6.65 -0.39 -3.09
N LEU A 36 5.36 -0.62 -2.80
CA LEU A 36 4.93 -1.07 -1.48
C LEU A 36 5.52 -2.45 -1.14
N ALA A 37 5.53 -3.39 -2.09
CA ALA A 37 6.12 -4.72 -1.90
C ALA A 37 7.61 -4.66 -1.59
N LEU A 38 8.37 -3.86 -2.35
CA LEU A 38 9.79 -3.66 -2.09
C LEU A 38 10.03 -3.09 -0.69
N ASN A 39 9.27 -2.04 -0.31
CA ASN A 39 9.37 -1.47 1.03
C ASN A 39 8.97 -2.46 2.13
N ALA A 40 7.95 -3.27 1.92
CA ALA A 40 7.53 -4.27 2.88
C ALA A 40 8.58 -5.37 3.05
N SER A 41 9.17 -5.86 1.96
CA SER A 41 10.23 -6.88 2.04
C SER A 41 11.47 -6.41 2.80
N CYS A 42 11.79 -5.11 2.76
CA CYS A 42 12.94 -4.55 3.46
C CYS A 42 12.66 -4.14 4.91
N TYR A 43 11.44 -3.66 5.21
CA TYR A 43 11.15 -2.98 6.48
C TYR A 43 9.99 -3.56 7.29
N LEU A 44 9.10 -4.35 6.67
CA LEU A 44 7.93 -4.92 7.33
C LEU A 44 8.23 -6.35 7.79
N LYS A 45 7.95 -6.63 9.06
CA LYS A 45 8.04 -7.98 9.61
C LYS A 45 6.85 -8.82 9.10
N ALA A 46 7.01 -10.14 9.04
CA ALA A 46 5.89 -11.05 8.81
C ALA A 46 4.80 -10.85 9.88
N GLY A 47 3.54 -10.75 9.48
CA GLY A 47 2.42 -10.36 10.33
C GLY A 47 2.28 -8.83 10.52
N GLY A 48 3.08 -8.02 9.83
CA GLY A 48 2.93 -6.58 9.78
C GLY A 48 1.73 -6.15 8.95
N HIS A 49 1.28 -4.90 9.13
CA HIS A 49 0.11 -4.38 8.42
C HIS A 49 0.52 -3.33 7.38
N PHE A 50 -0.32 -3.14 6.37
CA PHE A 50 -0.14 -2.10 5.38
C PHE A 50 -1.43 -1.30 5.18
N VAL A 51 -1.23 -0.05 4.76
CA VAL A 51 -2.29 0.85 4.32
C VAL A 51 -1.82 1.47 3.01
N ILE A 52 -2.60 1.30 1.95
CA ILE A 52 -2.31 1.84 0.62
C ILE A 52 -3.45 2.72 0.16
N SER A 53 -3.09 3.93 -0.27
CA SER A 53 -3.97 4.94 -0.83
C SER A 53 -3.91 4.85 -2.35
N ILE A 54 -4.91 4.25 -2.98
CA ILE A 54 -4.98 3.99 -4.43
C ILE A 54 -5.75 5.13 -5.09
N ARG A 55 -5.07 5.86 -5.98
CA ARG A 55 -5.66 6.90 -6.82
C ARG A 55 -5.67 6.44 -8.27
N THR A 56 -6.86 6.17 -8.80
CA THR A 56 -6.97 5.56 -10.15
C THR A 56 -6.51 6.53 -11.24
N ASN A 57 -6.66 7.84 -11.02
CA ASN A 57 -6.17 8.89 -11.91
C ASN A 57 -4.64 8.86 -12.17
N CYS A 58 -3.86 8.30 -11.24
CA CYS A 58 -2.40 8.20 -11.35
C CYS A 58 -1.94 6.87 -11.96
N ILE A 59 -2.84 5.87 -12.05
CA ILE A 59 -2.53 4.53 -12.57
C ILE A 59 -2.99 4.44 -14.01
N ASP A 60 -4.29 4.63 -14.25
CA ASP A 60 -4.89 4.64 -15.57
C ASP A 60 -6.21 5.40 -15.53
N SER A 61 -6.24 6.56 -16.18
CA SER A 61 -7.43 7.42 -16.25
C SER A 61 -8.44 7.00 -17.32
N THR A 62 -8.12 5.98 -18.13
CA THR A 62 -8.97 5.53 -19.25
C THR A 62 -9.88 4.36 -18.89
N VAL A 63 -9.60 3.71 -17.77
CA VAL A 63 -10.27 2.49 -17.29
C VAL A 63 -11.17 2.86 -16.10
N PRO A 64 -12.34 2.21 -15.91
CA PRO A 64 -13.16 2.44 -14.73
C PRO A 64 -12.41 2.13 -13.44
N ALA A 65 -12.65 2.94 -12.41
CA ALA A 65 -11.94 2.87 -11.14
C ALA A 65 -12.00 1.48 -10.49
N GLU A 66 -13.14 0.81 -10.57
CA GLU A 66 -13.36 -0.56 -10.07
C GLU A 66 -12.35 -1.56 -10.66
N ALA A 67 -12.14 -1.53 -11.97
CA ALA A 67 -11.21 -2.44 -12.65
C ALA A 67 -9.74 -2.12 -12.30
N VAL A 68 -9.41 -0.83 -12.11
CA VAL A 68 -8.08 -0.42 -11.63
C VAL A 68 -7.83 -0.95 -10.21
N PHE A 69 -8.83 -0.85 -9.33
CA PHE A 69 -8.73 -1.36 -7.96
C PHE A 69 -8.55 -2.87 -7.93
N GLU A 70 -9.34 -3.64 -8.69
CA GLU A 70 -9.18 -5.09 -8.79
C GLU A 70 -7.78 -5.48 -9.28
N SER A 71 -7.28 -4.77 -10.28
CA SER A 71 -5.93 -4.97 -10.81
C SER A 71 -4.85 -4.73 -9.74
N GLU A 72 -4.94 -3.63 -8.99
CA GLU A 72 -3.99 -3.34 -7.90
C GLU A 72 -4.07 -4.36 -6.76
N ILE A 73 -5.28 -4.78 -6.36
CA ILE A 73 -5.48 -5.81 -5.35
C ILE A 73 -4.87 -7.15 -5.80
N ASN A 74 -5.00 -7.50 -7.08
CA ASN A 74 -4.38 -8.71 -7.63
C ASN A 74 -2.85 -8.63 -7.63
N LYS A 75 -2.27 -7.47 -7.93
CA LYS A 75 -0.81 -7.24 -7.81
C LYS A 75 -0.34 -7.38 -6.37
N LEU A 76 -1.06 -6.80 -5.40
CA LEU A 76 -0.74 -6.93 -3.98
C LEU A 76 -0.78 -8.39 -3.51
N ARG A 77 -1.80 -9.15 -3.95
CA ARG A 77 -1.89 -10.59 -3.65
C ARG A 77 -0.72 -11.40 -4.22
N ALA A 78 -0.24 -11.06 -5.42
CA ALA A 78 0.94 -11.68 -6.00
C ALA A 78 2.21 -11.44 -5.16
N GLU A 79 2.28 -10.29 -4.48
CA GLU A 79 3.39 -9.87 -3.62
C GLU A 79 3.22 -10.29 -2.14
N GLN A 80 2.43 -11.34 -1.86
CA GLN A 80 2.21 -11.91 -0.51
C GLN A 80 1.46 -10.99 0.47
N PHE A 81 0.78 -9.95 -0.01
CA PHE A 81 -0.15 -9.19 0.80
C PHE A 81 -1.52 -9.84 0.83
N LYS A 82 -2.19 -9.69 1.97
CA LYS A 82 -3.57 -10.10 2.18
C LYS A 82 -4.42 -8.87 2.52
N PRO A 83 -5.04 -8.24 1.51
CA PRO A 83 -6.01 -7.16 1.73
C PRO A 83 -7.18 -7.68 2.57
N LEU A 84 -7.57 -6.91 3.59
CA LEU A 84 -8.66 -7.24 4.51
C LEU A 84 -9.88 -6.36 4.25
N GLU A 85 -9.66 -5.07 4.04
CA GLU A 85 -10.73 -4.11 3.83
C GLU A 85 -10.33 -3.10 2.75
N GLN A 86 -11.29 -2.70 1.95
CA GLN A 86 -11.18 -1.67 0.93
C GLN A 86 -12.32 -0.68 1.14
N VAL A 87 -11.97 0.60 1.24
CA VAL A 87 -12.91 1.69 1.46
C VAL A 87 -12.70 2.74 0.38
N THR A 88 -13.75 3.06 -0.37
CA THR A 88 -13.75 4.20 -1.28
C THR A 88 -13.99 5.48 -0.50
N LEU A 89 -13.33 6.58 -0.89
CA LEU A 89 -13.40 7.86 -0.17
C LEU A 89 -14.52 8.78 -0.68
N GLU A 90 -15.50 8.24 -1.40
CA GLU A 90 -16.65 9.00 -1.87
C GLU A 90 -17.56 9.39 -0.70
N PRO A 91 -18.03 10.66 -0.61
CA PRO A 91 -18.03 11.71 -1.64
C PRO A 91 -16.85 12.72 -1.58
N TYR A 92 -15.87 12.54 -0.70
CA TYR A 92 -14.83 13.55 -0.46
C TYR A 92 -13.77 13.58 -1.57
N GLU A 93 -13.28 12.41 -1.99
CA GLU A 93 -12.33 12.26 -3.10
C GLU A 93 -12.89 11.24 -4.10
N ARG A 94 -13.16 11.71 -5.33
CA ARG A 94 -13.54 10.83 -6.44
C ARG A 94 -12.35 9.99 -6.86
N ASP A 95 -12.62 8.77 -7.31
CA ASP A 95 -11.61 7.89 -7.92
C ASP A 95 -10.45 7.51 -6.98
N HIS A 96 -10.74 7.52 -5.67
CA HIS A 96 -9.78 7.26 -4.61
C HIS A 96 -10.31 6.19 -3.65
N ALA A 97 -9.50 5.16 -3.39
CA ALA A 97 -9.78 4.16 -2.38
C ALA A 97 -8.58 3.95 -1.46
N CYS A 98 -8.85 3.60 -0.21
CA CYS A 98 -7.87 3.09 0.73
C CYS A 98 -8.08 1.58 0.88
N ALA A 99 -7.00 0.82 0.78
CA ALA A 99 -6.99 -0.60 1.12
C ALA A 99 -6.06 -0.83 2.31
N ILE A 100 -6.51 -1.68 3.24
CA ILE A 100 -5.75 -2.09 4.40
C ILE A 100 -5.64 -3.61 4.45
N GLY A 101 -4.56 -4.12 5.01
CA GLY A 101 -4.39 -5.55 5.15
C GLY A 101 -3.12 -5.96 5.88
N GLY A 102 -2.85 -7.26 5.84
CA GLY A 102 -1.67 -7.88 6.44
C GLY A 102 -0.64 -8.31 5.40
N TYR A 103 0.63 -8.30 5.79
CA TYR A 103 1.75 -8.80 4.99
C TYR A 103 2.26 -10.11 5.60
N ILE A 104 2.26 -11.19 4.80
CA ILE A 104 2.67 -12.54 5.25
C ILE A 104 2.03 -12.89 6.60
N MET A 105 0.69 -12.86 6.65
CA MET A 105 -0.04 -13.19 7.88
C MET A 105 0.16 -14.68 8.20
N PRO A 106 0.53 -15.04 9.44
CA PRO A 106 0.54 -16.43 9.86
C PRO A 106 -0.88 -17.01 9.76
N GLN A 107 -0.97 -18.28 9.31
CA GLN A 107 -2.24 -19.02 9.24
C GLN A 107 -2.76 -19.40 10.62
#